data_AF-A0A7W1QDA4-F1
#
_entry.id   AF-A0A7W1QDA4-F1
#
_cell.length_a   1.000
_cell.length_b   1.000
_cell.length_c   1.000
_cell.angle_alpha   90.00
_cell.angle_beta   90.00
_cell.angle_gamma   90.00
#
_symmetry.space_group_name_H-M   'P 1'
#
loop_
_entity.id
_entity.type
_entity.pdbx_description
1 polymer ?
#
loop_
_entity_poly.entity_id
_entity_poly.type
_entity_poly.pdbx_seq_one_letter_code
_entity_poly.pdbx_strand_id
1 'polypeptide(L)'
;MRIDREAQHRFGKKVSWGAECGHVRELFTTVSLPMMTRLRMPERQVLDTLVEAGVARSRSHALAWCVRLVAENQSEWIDGLRQALTVVERARAEGPTVV
;
A
#
# COMPACT_ATOMS: atom_id res chain seq x y z
N MET A 1 -22.01 2.87 6.58
CA MET A 1 -21.50 1.92 5.57
C MET A 1 -22.36 1.96 4.30
N ARG A 2 -22.51 3.16 3.69
CA ARG A 2 -23.39 3.39 2.52
C ARG A 2 -22.59 4.00 1.36
N ILE A 3 -21.67 4.90 1.69
CA ILE A 3 -20.80 5.61 0.74
C ILE A 3 -19.89 4.65 -0.05
N ASP A 4 -19.29 3.66 0.61
CA ASP A 4 -18.41 2.67 -0.04
C ASP A 4 -19.15 1.81 -1.07
N ARG A 5 -20.38 1.38 -0.75
CA ARG A 5 -21.20 0.53 -1.62
C ARG A 5 -21.76 1.33 -2.80
N GLU A 6 -22.25 2.54 -2.55
CA GLU A 6 -22.75 3.45 -3.59
C GLU A 6 -21.65 3.82 -4.58
N ALA A 7 -20.45 4.14 -4.09
CA ALA A 7 -19.29 4.45 -4.92
C ALA A 7 -18.83 3.22 -5.72
N GLN A 8 -18.80 2.02 -5.11
CA GLN A 8 -18.50 0.78 -5.84
C GLN A 8 -19.50 0.52 -6.97
N HIS A 9 -20.79 0.75 -6.73
CA HIS A 9 -21.83 0.58 -7.73
C HIS A 9 -21.67 1.60 -8.87
N ARG A 10 -21.45 2.87 -8.55
CA ARG A 10 -21.29 3.96 -9.53
C ARG A 10 -20.03 3.83 -10.38
N PHE A 11 -18.91 3.42 -9.78
CA PHE A 11 -17.60 3.39 -10.45
C PHE A 11 -17.22 1.99 -10.97
N GLY A 12 -17.98 0.95 -10.62
CA GLY A 12 -17.69 -0.43 -11.03
C GLY A 12 -16.36 -0.97 -10.51
N LYS A 13 -15.81 -0.40 -9.44
CA LYS A 13 -14.48 -0.73 -8.88
C LYS A 13 -14.56 -0.81 -7.36
N LYS A 14 -13.73 -1.64 -6.74
CA LYS A 14 -13.54 -1.63 -5.28
C LYS A 14 -12.93 -0.28 -4.88
N VAL A 15 -13.50 0.38 -3.86
CA VAL A 15 -13.04 1.70 -3.40
C VAL A 15 -12.77 1.73 -1.91
N SER A 16 -11.67 2.37 -1.54
CA SER A 16 -11.44 2.92 -0.21
C SER A 16 -12.10 4.29 -0.12
N TRP A 17 -12.60 4.70 1.04
CA TRP A 17 -13.02 6.09 1.22
C TRP A 17 -12.66 6.62 2.60
N GLY A 18 -12.50 7.94 2.65
CA GLY A 18 -12.26 8.73 3.85
C GLY A 18 -12.94 10.08 3.72
N ALA A 19 -12.91 10.86 4.81
CA ALA A 19 -13.32 12.25 4.81
C ALA A 19 -12.21 13.13 5.37
N GLU A 20 -12.22 14.40 4.98
CA GLU A 20 -11.33 15.42 5.48
C GLU A 20 -12.15 16.62 5.94
N CYS A 21 -11.86 17.12 7.15
CA CYS A 21 -12.48 18.31 7.71
C CYS A 21 -11.39 19.17 8.37
N GLY A 22 -11.09 20.32 7.76
CA GLY A 22 -9.93 21.12 8.15
C GLY A 22 -8.63 20.33 7.97
N HIS A 23 -7.92 20.08 9.07
CA HIS A 23 -6.67 19.31 9.08
C HIS A 23 -6.84 17.84 9.49
N VAL A 24 -8.06 17.41 9.78
CA VAL A 24 -8.34 16.03 10.21
C VAL A 24 -8.75 15.22 8.99
N ARG A 25 -7.95 14.20 8.67
CA ARG A 25 -8.26 13.20 7.66
C ARG A 25 -8.46 11.84 8.33
N GLU A 26 -9.58 11.19 8.02
CA GLU A 26 -9.89 9.85 8.50
C GLU A 26 -10.30 8.93 7.35
N LEU A 27 -9.72 7.74 7.29
CA LEU A 27 -10.08 6.69 6.35
C LEU A 27 -11.08 5.74 7.02
N PHE A 28 -12.29 5.64 6.47
CA PHE A 28 -13.34 4.78 7.02
C PHE A 28 -13.31 3.37 6.43
N THR A 29 -12.94 3.23 5.16
CA THR A 29 -12.68 1.91 4.57
C THR A 29 -11.38 1.93 3.77
N THR A 30 -10.63 0.84 3.88
CA THR A 30 -9.44 0.57 3.09
C THR A 30 -9.60 -0.75 2.35
N VAL A 31 -9.57 -0.70 1.02
CA VAL A 31 -9.54 -1.89 0.19
C VAL A 31 -8.13 -2.47 0.24
N SER A 32 -8.02 -3.69 0.74
CA SER A 32 -6.83 -4.52 0.57
C SER A 32 -6.98 -5.29 -0.75
N LEU A 33 -6.26 -4.89 -1.78
CA LEU A 33 -6.21 -5.63 -3.04
C LEU A 33 -5.16 -6.75 -2.95
N PRO A 34 -5.40 -7.94 -3.52
CA PRO A 34 -4.40 -9.00 -3.56
C PRO A 34 -3.23 -8.56 -4.44
N MET A 35 -2.06 -8.39 -3.83
CA MET A 35 -0.79 -8.21 -4.55
C MET A 35 -0.15 -9.58 -4.72
N MET A 36 0.12 -9.99 -5.96
CA MET A 36 0.82 -11.25 -6.23
C MET A 36 2.34 -11.01 -6.13
N THR A 37 2.95 -11.40 -5.02
CA THR A 37 4.41 -11.43 -4.90
C THR A 37 4.90 -12.85 -5.20
N ARG A 38 5.71 -13.02 -6.25
CA ARG A 38 6.43 -14.28 -6.47
C ARG A 38 7.58 -14.38 -5.48
N LEU A 39 7.36 -15.11 -4.38
CA LEU A 39 8.39 -15.38 -3.38
C LEU A 39 9.08 -16.73 -3.63
N ARG A 40 10.41 -16.72 -3.58
CA ARG A 40 11.26 -17.91 -3.55
C ARG A 40 11.07 -18.64 -2.22
N MET A 41 11.57 -19.87 -2.14
CA MET A 41 11.41 -20.72 -0.96
C MET A 41 11.98 -20.08 0.33
N PRO A 42 13.16 -19.43 0.32
CA PRO A 42 13.71 -18.80 1.53
C PRO A 42 12.83 -17.68 2.08
N GLU A 43 12.29 -16.84 1.20
CA GLU A 43 11.38 -15.76 1.62
C GLU A 43 10.08 -16.33 2.20
N ARG A 44 9.57 -17.44 1.64
CA ARG A 44 8.40 -18.13 2.18
C ARG A 44 8.65 -18.71 3.57
N GLN A 45 9.85 -19.23 3.83
CA GLN A 45 10.21 -19.74 5.16
C GLN A 45 10.15 -18.65 6.24
N VAL A 46 10.61 -17.43 5.93
CA VAL A 46 10.50 -16.30 6.87
C VAL A 46 9.03 -16.01 7.22
N LEU A 47 8.14 -16.00 6.21
CA LEU A 47 6.72 -15.78 6.47
C LEU A 47 6.10 -16.91 7.29
N ASP A 48 6.54 -18.15 7.06
CA ASP A 48 6.08 -19.32 7.82
C ASP A 48 6.52 -19.24 9.28
N THR A 49 7.78 -18.90 9.55
CA THR A 49 8.27 -18.65 10.91
C THR A 49 7.46 -17.58 11.64
N LEU A 50 7.10 -16.48 10.96
CA LEU A 50 6.29 -15.41 11.57
C LEU A 50 4.86 -15.88 11.92
N VAL A 51 4.29 -16.77 11.11
CA VAL A 51 2.98 -17.35 11.41
C VAL A 51 3.08 -18.36 12.55
N GLU A 52 4.05 -19.26 12.50
CA GLU A 52 4.29 -20.29 13.52
C GLU A 52 4.62 -19.68 14.90
N ALA A 53 5.37 -18.59 14.92
CA ALA A 53 5.70 -17.85 16.15
C ALA A 53 4.51 -17.01 16.69
N GLY A 54 3.35 -17.00 16.01
CA GLY A 54 2.18 -16.23 16.44
C GLY A 54 2.25 -14.73 16.18
N VAL A 55 3.30 -14.24 15.51
CA VAL A 55 3.43 -12.82 15.12
C VAL A 55 2.36 -12.43 14.10
N ALA A 56 1.95 -13.37 13.24
CA ALA A 56 0.92 -13.14 12.24
C ALA A 56 -0.10 -14.29 12.12
N ARG A 57 -1.38 -13.92 11.94
CA ARG A 57 -2.51 -14.86 11.75
C ARG A 57 -2.60 -15.50 10.36
N SER A 58 -1.77 -15.07 9.40
CA SER A 58 -1.70 -15.63 8.04
C SER A 58 -0.44 -15.15 7.33
N ARG A 59 -0.03 -15.82 6.24
CA ARG A 59 1.12 -15.40 5.40
C ARG A 59 0.94 -13.99 4.83
N SER A 60 -0.26 -13.60 4.41
CA SER A 60 -0.55 -12.24 3.94
C SER A 60 -0.41 -11.22 5.06
N HIS A 61 -0.84 -11.57 6.28
CA HIS A 61 -0.64 -10.71 7.46
C HIS A 61 0.85 -10.59 7.82
N ALA A 62 1.62 -11.69 7.70
CA ALA A 62 3.06 -11.68 7.90
C ALA A 62 3.78 -10.77 6.90
N LEU A 63 3.40 -10.82 5.62
CA LEU A 63 3.96 -9.92 4.60
C LEU A 63 3.64 -8.45 4.90
N ALA A 64 2.41 -8.15 5.32
CA ALA A 64 2.02 -6.81 5.74
C ALA A 64 2.83 -6.34 6.96
N TRP A 65 3.10 -7.24 7.91
CA TRP A 65 3.97 -6.97 9.05
C TRP A 65 5.40 -6.63 8.61
N CYS A 66 6.00 -7.40 7.71
CA CYS A 66 7.33 -7.09 7.15
C CYS A 66 7.37 -5.72 6.46
N VAL A 67 6.32 -5.37 5.68
CA VAL A 67 6.24 -4.06 5.02
C VAL A 67 6.16 -2.92 6.04
N ARG A 68 5.39 -3.08 7.12
CA ARG A 68 5.31 -2.08 8.20
C ARG A 68 6.66 -1.93 8.90
N LEU A 69 7.33 -3.04 9.18
CA LEU A 69 8.66 -3.02 9.81
C LEU A 69 9.68 -2.26 8.95
N VAL A 70 9.67 -2.49 7.64
CA VAL A 70 10.53 -1.74 6.70
C VAL A 70 10.15 -0.27 6.66
N ALA A 71 8.85 0.05 6.62
CA ALA A 71 8.37 1.44 6.62
C ALA A 71 8.79 2.21 7.88
N GLU A 72 8.77 1.54 9.04
CA GLU A 72 9.21 2.12 10.32
C GLU A 72 10.72 2.31 10.34
N ASN A 73 11.47 1.24 10.07
CA ASN A 73 12.93 1.23 10.23
C ASN A 73 13.68 1.97 9.12
N GLN A 74 13.07 2.19 7.95
CA GLN A 74 13.70 2.82 6.78
C GLN A 74 12.90 4.02 6.27
N SER A 75 12.12 4.65 7.15
CA SER A 75 11.22 5.77 6.82
C SER A 75 11.95 6.91 6.10
N GLU A 76 13.09 7.37 6.64
CA GLU A 76 13.87 8.47 6.04
C GLU A 76 14.33 8.15 4.61
N TRP A 77 14.87 6.96 4.37
CA TRP A 77 15.28 6.52 3.04
C TRP A 77 14.10 6.43 2.07
N ILE A 78 12.97 5.87 2.52
CA ILE A 78 11.74 5.77 1.72
C ILE A 78 11.22 7.17 1.36
N ASP A 79 11.26 8.12 2.28
CA ASP A 79 10.82 9.48 2.04
C ASP A 79 11.75 10.21 1.06
N GLY A 80 13.06 9.98 1.15
CA GLY A 80 14.02 10.44 0.14
C GLY A 80 13.70 9.91 -1.26
N LEU A 81 13.36 8.62 -1.39
CA LEU A 81 12.93 8.04 -2.68
C LEU A 81 11.65 8.69 -3.21
N ARG A 82 10.65 8.92 -2.35
CA ARG A 82 9.39 9.60 -2.74
C ARG A 82 9.63 11.02 -3.26
N GLN A 83 10.50 11.77 -2.59
CA GLN A 83 10.88 13.11 -3.02
C GLN A 83 11.59 13.08 -4.39
N ALA A 84 12.54 12.16 -4.58
CA ALA A 84 13.24 12.00 -5.86
C ALA A 84 12.28 11.65 -7.00
N LEU A 85 11.29 10.80 -6.76
CA LEU A 85 10.28 10.44 -7.76
C LEU A 85 9.42 11.64 -8.18
N THR A 86 9.16 12.61 -7.31
CA THR A 86 8.41 13.84 -7.66
C THR A 86 9.14 14.63 -8.75
N VAL A 87 10.47 14.67 -8.70
CA VAL A 87 11.30 15.33 -9.73
C VAL A 87 11.22 14.56 -11.05
N VAL A 88 11.28 13.23 -11.00
CA VAL A 88 11.14 12.37 -12.19
C VAL A 88 9.76 12.54 -12.83
N GLU A 89 8.70 12.61 -12.03
CA GLU A 89 7.33 12.84 -12.51
C GLU A 89 7.20 14.19 -13.21
N ARG A 90 7.78 15.25 -12.63
CA ARG A 90 7.84 16.57 -13.28
C ARG A 90 8.59 16.52 -14.62
N ALA A 91 9.75 15.89 -14.67
CA ALA A 91 10.53 15.76 -15.90
C ALA A 91 9.78 14.95 -16.98
N ARG A 92 9.02 13.91 -16.59
CA ARG A 92 8.14 13.17 -17.52
C ARG A 92 7.02 14.03 -18.08
N ALA A 93 6.44 14.91 -17.26
CA ALA A 93 5.36 15.81 -17.68
C ALA A 93 5.83 16.93 -18.61
N GLU A 94 7.06 17.42 -18.42
CA GLU A 94 7.72 18.41 -19.31
C GLU A 94 8.31 17.75 -20.58
N GLY A 95 8.38 16.41 -20.62
CA GLY A 95 8.89 15.64 -21.74
C GLY A 95 8.03 15.79 -23.00
N PRO A 96 8.63 15.67 -24.20
CA PRO A 96 7.90 15.81 -25.45
C PRO A 96 6.82 14.74 -25.56
N THR A 97 5.58 15.16 -25.81
CA THR A 97 4.50 14.26 -26.23
C THR A 97 4.84 13.77 -27.63
N VAL A 98 5.40 12.57 -27.74
CA VAL A 98 5.56 11.92 -29.04
C VAL A 98 4.14 11.64 -29.55
N VAL A 99 3.73 12.41 -30.56
CA VAL A 99 2.49 12.20 -31.33
C VAL A 99 2.68 11.02 -32.26
#